data_AF-A0A362XPT9-F1
#
_entry.id   AF-A0A362XPT9-F1
#
_cell.length_a   1.000
_cell.length_b   1.000
_cell.length_c   1.000
_cell.angle_alpha   90.00
_cell.angle_beta   90.00
_cell.angle_gamma   90.00
#
_symmetry.space_group_name_H-M   'P 1'
#
loop_
_entity.id
_entity.type
_entity.pdbx_description
1 polymer ?
#
loop_
_entity_poly.entity_id
_entity_poly.type
_entity_poly.pdbx_seq_one_letter_code
_entity_poly.pdbx_strand_id
1 'polypeptide(L)'
;MAFLKRLFWYLIGLGIGSIFLWFIVDKKTDGKGVEFCYLPNCRVIKDLRTAEVIKGQDSLKIAKLLENASIDFKRSEPRKEPCKEFLFESAGIEHRIARCPEGVRLIE
;
A
#
# COMPACT_ATOMS: atom_id res chain seq x y z
N MET A 1 0.26 -21.50 45.41
CA MET A 1 1.39 -20.56 45.14
C MET A 1 2.31 -21.08 44.03
N ALA A 2 1.80 -21.35 42.82
CA ALA A 2 2.62 -21.90 41.73
C ALA A 2 2.30 -21.30 40.34
N PHE A 3 1.16 -20.65 40.18
CA PHE A 3 0.74 -20.05 38.92
C PHE A 3 1.67 -18.91 38.47
N LEU A 4 2.00 -17.98 39.37
CA LEU A 4 2.83 -16.82 39.03
C LEU A 4 4.25 -17.21 38.60
N LYS A 5 4.84 -18.22 39.27
CA LYS A 5 6.15 -18.77 38.89
C LYS A 5 6.11 -19.38 37.50
N ARG A 6 5.04 -20.11 37.17
CA ARG A 6 4.85 -20.74 35.86
C ARG A 6 4.61 -19.70 34.76
N LEU A 7 3.83 -18.65 35.05
CA LEU A 7 3.62 -17.52 34.14
C LEU A 7 4.93 -16.78 33.82
N PHE A 8 5.78 -16.56 34.83
CA PHE A 8 7.08 -15.91 34.65
C PHE A 8 7.98 -16.68 33.68
N TRP A 9 8.07 -18.01 33.80
CA TRP A 9 8.82 -18.84 32.87
C TRP A 9 8.29 -18.76 31.42
N TYR A 10 6.97 -18.71 31.23
CA TYR A 10 6.39 -18.51 29.91
C TYR A 10 6.69 -17.13 29.32
N LEU A 11 6.65 -16.07 30.14
CA LEU A 11 6.95 -14.72 29.69
C LEU A 11 8.43 -14.53 29.31
N ILE A 12 9.35 -15.22 30.00
CA ILE A 12 10.77 -15.23 29.61
C ILE A 12 10.92 -15.86 28.22
N GLY A 13 10.34 -17.05 28.01
CA GLY A 13 10.41 -17.73 26.72
C GLY A 13 9.76 -16.91 25.60
N LEU A 14 8.58 -16.35 25.85
CA LEU A 14 7.90 -15.45 24.92
C LEU A 14 8.71 -14.18 24.63
N GLY A 15 9.34 -13.59 25.66
CA GLY A 15 10.16 -12.38 25.53
C GLY A 15 11.37 -12.62 24.63
N ILE A 16 12.12 -13.69 24.88
CA ILE A 16 13.27 -14.08 24.04
C ILE A 16 12.79 -14.35 22.61
N GLY A 17 11.71 -15.12 22.43
CA GLY A 17 11.14 -15.39 21.11
C GLY A 17 10.68 -14.13 20.37
N SER A 18 10.11 -13.15 21.09
CA SER A 18 9.67 -11.88 20.52
C SER A 18 10.85 -11.04 20.04
N ILE A 19 11.99 -11.05 20.75
CA ILE A 19 13.21 -10.35 20.32
C ILE A 19 13.73 -10.93 19.01
N PHE A 20 13.81 -12.27 18.90
CA PHE A 20 14.22 -12.92 17.66
C PHE A 20 13.27 -12.63 16.50
N LEU A 21 11.97 -12.71 16.74
CA LEU A 21 10.95 -12.39 15.73
C LEU A 21 11.10 -10.94 15.25
N TRP A 22 11.27 -10.00 16.18
CA TRP A 22 11.46 -8.59 15.86
C TRP A 22 12.69 -8.38 14.96
N PHE A 23 13.83 -8.99 15.28
CA PHE A 23 15.04 -8.91 14.45
C PHE A 23 14.84 -9.46 13.04
N ILE A 24 14.14 -10.59 12.89
CA ILE A 24 13.83 -11.18 11.59
C ILE A 24 12.94 -10.24 10.76
N VAL A 25 11.91 -9.68 11.38
CA VAL A 25 10.98 -8.75 10.70
C VAL A 25 11.70 -7.47 10.31
N ASP A 26 12.49 -6.90 11.22
CA ASP A 26 13.29 -5.70 10.97
C ASP A 26 14.25 -5.88 9.78
N LYS A 27 15.01 -6.98 9.78
CA LYS A 27 15.92 -7.33 8.67
C LYS A 27 15.22 -7.62 7.35
N LYS A 28 14.02 -8.21 7.36
CA LYS A 28 13.25 -8.46 6.13
C LYS A 28 12.59 -7.20 5.57
N THR A 29 12.40 -6.18 6.38
CA THR A 29 11.68 -4.97 5.99
C THR A 29 12.59 -3.75 5.83
N ASP A 30 13.91 -3.92 5.94
CA ASP A 30 14.90 -2.84 5.96
C ASP A 30 14.51 -1.71 6.94
N GLY A 31 13.92 -2.07 8.08
CA GLY A 31 13.41 -1.10 9.07
C GLY A 31 12.18 -0.29 8.62
N LYS A 32 11.62 -0.54 7.43
CA LYS A 32 10.42 0.14 6.91
C LYS A 32 9.11 -0.50 7.38
N GLY A 33 9.20 -1.59 8.15
CA GLY A 33 8.06 -2.36 8.61
C GLY A 33 7.37 -3.15 7.49
N VAL A 34 6.36 -3.92 7.88
CA VAL A 34 5.58 -4.74 6.95
C VAL A 34 4.45 -3.92 6.34
N GLU A 35 4.61 -3.49 5.09
CA GLU A 35 3.56 -2.77 4.37
C GLU A 35 2.53 -3.74 3.78
N PHE A 36 1.49 -4.06 4.56
CA PHE A 36 0.38 -4.87 4.08
C PHE A 36 -0.75 -4.00 3.52
N CYS A 37 -0.83 -3.86 2.20
CA CYS A 37 -1.97 -3.24 1.52
C CYS A 37 -3.20 -4.18 1.47
N TYR A 38 -3.85 -4.41 2.60
CA TYR A 38 -5.11 -5.17 2.65
C TYR A 38 -6.33 -4.34 2.21
N LEU A 39 -6.30 -3.03 2.48
CA LEU A 39 -7.42 -2.16 2.15
C LEU A 39 -7.50 -1.88 0.63
N PRO A 40 -8.72 -1.78 0.06
CA PRO A 40 -8.90 -1.52 -1.36
C PRO A 40 -8.13 -0.30 -1.86
N ASN A 41 -8.11 0.80 -1.08
CA ASN A 41 -7.39 2.03 -1.43
C ASN A 41 -5.89 1.78 -1.66
N CYS A 42 -5.20 1.21 -0.66
CA CYS A 42 -3.77 0.89 -0.72
C CYS A 42 -3.46 -0.07 -1.87
N ARG A 43 -4.33 -1.08 -2.09
CA ARG A 43 -4.15 -2.06 -3.16
C ARG A 43 -4.17 -1.40 -4.53
N VAL A 44 -5.14 -0.52 -4.80
CA VAL A 44 -5.24 0.14 -6.10
C VAL A 44 -4.12 1.16 -6.29
N ILE A 45 -3.79 1.95 -5.27
CA ILE A 45 -2.65 2.89 -5.35
C ILE A 45 -1.35 2.15 -5.63
N LYS A 46 -1.13 0.99 -4.99
CA LYS A 46 0.03 0.14 -5.27
C LYS A 46 0.02 -0.38 -6.71
N ASP A 47 -1.12 -0.87 -7.19
CA ASP A 47 -1.28 -1.32 -8.59
C ASP A 47 -0.96 -0.19 -9.59
N LEU A 48 -1.44 1.02 -9.32
CA LEU A 48 -1.17 2.21 -10.13
C LEU A 48 0.30 2.64 -10.09
N ARG A 49 0.95 2.57 -8.92
CA ARG A 49 2.36 2.96 -8.73
C ARG A 49 3.34 1.97 -9.36
N THR A 50 2.99 0.68 -9.40
CA THR A 50 3.83 -0.37 -9.99
C THR A 50 3.61 -0.52 -11.50
N ALA A 51 2.54 0.06 -12.04
CA ALA A 51 2.27 0.08 -13.47
C ALA A 51 3.28 0.94 -14.26
N GLU A 52 3.58 0.54 -15.49
CA GLU A 52 4.34 1.37 -16.42
C GLU A 52 3.55 2.62 -16.82
N VAL A 53 4.21 3.77 -16.89
CA VAL A 53 3.59 5.02 -17.33
C VAL A 53 3.61 5.07 -18.85
N ILE A 54 2.45 5.33 -19.46
CA ILE A 54 2.34 5.43 -20.92
C ILE A 54 3.18 6.62 -21.42
N LYS A 55 3.89 6.45 -22.54
CA LYS A 55 4.81 7.46 -23.10
C LYS A 55 4.16 8.83 -23.23
N GLY A 56 4.87 9.87 -22.80
CA GLY A 56 4.42 11.26 -22.87
C GLY A 56 3.90 11.83 -21.55
N GLN A 57 3.86 11.04 -20.47
CA GLN A 57 3.54 11.52 -19.12
C GLN A 57 4.76 11.47 -18.18
N ASP A 58 4.78 12.41 -17.24
CA ASP A 58 5.84 12.51 -16.23
C ASP A 58 5.59 11.51 -15.10
N SER A 59 6.41 10.46 -15.04
CA SER A 59 6.33 9.41 -14.03
C SER A 59 6.59 9.93 -12.61
N LEU A 60 7.42 10.96 -12.45
CA LEU A 60 7.70 11.57 -11.15
C LEU A 60 6.48 12.34 -10.65
N LYS A 61 5.76 13.02 -11.56
CA LYS A 61 4.51 13.72 -11.22
C LYS A 61 3.44 12.73 -10.76
N ILE A 62 3.25 11.63 -11.49
CA ILE A 62 2.27 10.58 -11.12
C ILE A 62 2.64 9.94 -9.78
N ALA A 63 3.91 9.59 -9.58
CA ALA A 63 4.37 8.99 -8.33
C ALA A 63 4.11 9.89 -7.12
N LYS A 64 4.39 11.20 -7.24
CA LYS A 64 4.10 12.19 -6.18
C LYS A 64 2.61 12.35 -5.92
N LEU A 65 1.78 12.38 -6.96
CA LEU A 65 0.33 12.50 -6.81
C LEU A 65 -0.26 11.29 -6.09
N LEU A 66 0.27 10.08 -6.35
CA LEU A 66 -0.20 8.83 -5.76
C LEU A 66 0.33 8.57 -4.34
N GLU A 67 1.33 9.32 -3.86
CA GLU A 67 1.96 9.10 -2.55
C GLU A 67 0.97 9.30 -1.39
N ASN A 68 0.11 10.31 -1.48
CA ASN A 68 -0.92 10.62 -0.47
C ASN A 68 -2.33 10.62 -1.06
N ALA A 69 -2.56 9.83 -2.11
CA ALA A 69 -3.85 9.77 -2.79
C ALA A 69 -4.91 8.99 -1.99
N SER A 70 -6.17 9.42 -2.10
CA SER A 70 -7.34 8.65 -1.65
C SER A 70 -8.28 8.41 -2.83
N ILE A 71 -8.71 7.17 -3.04
CA ILE A 71 -9.56 6.80 -4.17
C ILE A 71 -11.03 6.88 -3.76
N ASP A 72 -11.82 7.61 -4.55
CA ASP A 72 -13.27 7.59 -4.44
C ASP A 72 -13.84 6.45 -5.28
N PHE A 73 -14.04 5.30 -4.65
CA PHE A 73 -14.62 4.13 -5.29
C PHE A 73 -16.08 4.30 -5.73
N LYS A 74 -16.81 5.30 -5.21
CA LYS A 74 -18.22 5.53 -5.58
C LYS A 74 -18.30 6.20 -6.95
N ARG A 75 -17.35 7.10 -7.25
CA ARG A 75 -17.28 7.84 -8.52
C ARG A 75 -16.31 7.23 -9.54
N SER A 76 -15.57 6.20 -9.15
CA SER A 76 -14.65 5.45 -10.00
C SER A 76 -15.35 4.33 -10.78
N GLU A 77 -14.77 3.95 -11.92
CA GLU A 77 -15.23 2.83 -12.76
C GLU A 77 -14.16 1.72 -12.81
N PRO A 78 -13.96 0.95 -11.72
CA PRO A 78 -12.88 -0.05 -11.62
C PRO A 78 -13.05 -1.27 -12.54
N ARG A 79 -14.20 -1.42 -13.19
CA ARG A 79 -14.54 -2.55 -14.07
C ARG A 79 -14.73 -2.13 -15.54
N LYS A 80 -14.43 -0.87 -15.87
CA LYS A 80 -14.50 -0.38 -17.25
C LYS A 80 -13.45 -1.09 -18.09
N GLU A 81 -13.85 -1.58 -19.25
CA GLU A 81 -12.97 -2.15 -20.27
C GLU A 81 -12.88 -1.17 -21.46
N PRO A 82 -11.72 -0.99 -22.09
CA PRO A 82 -10.45 -1.72 -21.90
C PRO A 82 -9.60 -1.21 -20.73
N CYS A 83 -9.90 -0.04 -20.18
CA CYS A 83 -9.11 0.59 -19.12
C CYS A 83 -9.97 0.88 -17.89
N LYS A 84 -9.48 0.49 -16.71
CA LYS A 84 -10.13 0.77 -15.42
C LYS A 84 -9.87 2.23 -15.07
N GLU A 85 -10.91 2.96 -14.68
CA GLU A 85 -10.80 4.38 -14.35
C GLU A 85 -11.01 4.61 -12.86
N PHE A 86 -10.13 5.40 -12.27
CA PHE A 86 -10.18 5.75 -10.85
C PHE A 86 -10.16 7.26 -10.68
N LEU A 87 -11.08 7.76 -9.86
CA LEU A 87 -11.06 9.11 -9.32
C LEU A 87 -10.30 9.08 -8.00
N PHE A 88 -9.31 9.94 -7.85
CA PHE A 88 -8.58 10.07 -6.60
C PHE A 88 -8.37 11.53 -6.23
N GLU A 89 -8.32 11.80 -4.94
CA GLU A 89 -8.00 13.11 -4.39
C GLU A 89 -6.53 13.14 -3.97
N SER A 90 -5.82 14.19 -4.35
CA SER A 90 -4.43 14.44 -3.93
C SER A 90 -4.27 15.92 -3.63
N ALA A 91 -3.79 16.25 -2.43
CA ALA A 91 -3.64 17.64 -1.96
C ALA A 91 -4.91 18.50 -2.07
N GLY A 92 -6.10 17.91 -1.92
CA GLY A 92 -7.39 18.62 -2.01
C GLY A 92 -7.88 18.84 -3.45
N ILE A 93 -7.21 18.24 -4.44
CA ILE A 93 -7.57 18.33 -5.86
C ILE A 93 -7.99 16.94 -6.35
N GLU A 94 -9.10 16.89 -7.08
CA GLU A 94 -9.58 15.67 -7.72
C GLU A 94 -8.84 15.44 -9.04
N HIS A 95 -8.36 14.21 -9.24
CA HIS A 95 -7.71 13.76 -10.46
C HIS A 95 -8.29 12.43 -10.93
N ARG A 96 -8.27 12.20 -12.24
CA ARG A 96 -8.64 10.90 -12.82
C ARG A 96 -7.41 10.20 -13.37
N ILE A 97 -7.35 8.89 -13.17
CA ILE A 97 -6.31 8.02 -13.71
C ILE A 97 -6.93 6.80 -14.35
N ALA A 98 -6.45 6.44 -15.53
CA ALA A 98 -6.82 5.23 -16.23
C ALA A 98 -5.69 4.19 -16.13
N ARG A 99 -6.04 2.99 -15.69
CA ARG A 99 -5.20 1.80 -15.72
C ARG A 99 -5.60 0.94 -16.92
N CYS A 100 -4.78 0.99 -17.96
CA CYS A 100 -4.90 0.17 -19.16
C CYS A 100 -3.91 -1.02 -19.10
N PRO A 101 -4.07 -2.06 -19.96
CA PRO A 101 -3.10 -3.14 -20.08
C PRO A 101 -1.68 -2.63 -20.43
N GLU A 102 -1.61 -1.62 -21.29
CA GLU A 102 -0.38 -0.95 -21.75
C GLU A 102 0.34 -0.15 -20.63
N GLY A 103 -0.39 0.28 -19.59
CA GLY A 103 0.17 1.18 -18.58
C GLY A 103 -0.86 2.06 -17.88
N VAL A 104 -0.38 3.07 -17.16
CA VAL A 104 -1.19 4.10 -16.52
C VAL A 104 -1.09 5.43 -17.26
N ARG A 105 -2.20 6.17 -17.29
CA ARG A 105 -2.27 7.55 -17.77
C ARG A 105 -3.20 8.39 -16.91
N LEU A 106 -2.80 9.61 -16.59
CA LEU A 106 -3.67 10.65 -16.06
C LEU A 106 -4.64 11.09 -17.15
N ILE A 107 -5.92 11.18 -16.79
CA ILE A 107 -6.96 11.82 -17.59
C ILE A 107 -7.10 13.22 -16.98
N GLU A 108 -6.65 14.24 -17.71
CA GLU A 108 -6.89 15.65 -17.37
C GLU A 108 -8.37 16.02 -17.50
#